data_AF-A0A370VJ43-F1
#
_entry.id   AF-A0A370VJ43-F1
#
_cell.length_a   1.000
_cell.length_b   1.000
_cell.length_c   1.000
_cell.angle_alpha   90.00
_cell.angle_beta   90.00
_cell.angle_gamma   90.00
#
_symmetry.space_group_name_H-M   'P 1'
#
loop_
_entity.id
_entity.type
_entity.pdbx_description
1 polymer ?
#
loop_
_entity_poly.entity_id
_entity_poly.type
_entity_poly.pdbx_seq_one_letter_code
_entity_poly.pdbx_strand_id
1 'polypeptide(L)'
;MTNHSGTTGSPGSPDNDDTVGGERQRARRATDLDRVPAVQERPLPEHQVTLRTPEELADALPYLLGYRPEDSIVLVALHDADGRGRFGGRARLGIPASADDWDSAAGQLAHGLVTGSERRGAKPEQMVAFLCQEPAKGETGRQVVERLRPLAQKIRLACGSLDVPVVEALCISDGRFWSYCCDRGECCPPEGRPMGLPGTSVLAAAAAYAGVQVRGTLRQLRARLQPLETGAALEQEVALDTFGMELVPRVLDESTRAGVAAETLELAERMLRRFAESPVMSEALLSDLRDDELLGHDEAARLILGLQDRATRDRVAEWMEDGEAPPALRLWRALSRRCVRPYHEHAAAPLTLAGWVAWSSGDELEAREAFAMALAADPDYLFARLLHQACNEGLDPESIRRCLRAERTGRQRKIAEAPGMVDAAPGDGMHTGHPSATSPDDSHSAAKTPVRERRPKIPRPRTSAGTHPGPARPGTTASRATKRTADRRTPRKRPEGRTTARPDGGCDGIGGTAM
;
A
#
# COMPACT_ATOMS: atom_id res chain seq x y z
N MET A 1 -13.99 55.79 8.04
CA MET A 1 -13.30 57.06 8.33
C MET A 1 -12.28 57.29 7.22
N THR A 2 -12.63 58.15 6.26
CA THR A 2 -11.82 59.27 5.69
C THR A 2 -10.29 59.18 5.84
N ASN A 3 -9.44 59.28 4.81
CA ASN A 3 -9.25 60.32 3.77
C ASN A 3 -8.48 59.71 2.55
N HIS A 4 -8.74 59.96 1.25
CA HIS A 4 -8.57 61.18 0.42
C HIS A 4 -7.18 61.86 0.57
N SER A 5 -6.44 62.41 -0.41
CA SER A 5 -6.42 62.55 -1.88
C SER A 5 -5.14 63.37 -2.17
N GLY A 6 -4.58 63.38 -3.39
CA GLY A 6 -3.58 64.41 -3.75
C GLY A 6 -2.84 64.16 -5.07
N THR A 7 -3.07 65.04 -6.04
CA THR A 7 -2.78 64.94 -7.48
C THR A 7 -1.73 65.98 -7.93
N THR A 8 -1.25 65.85 -9.18
CA THR A 8 -0.63 66.87 -10.09
C THR A 8 0.91 67.02 -10.01
N GLY A 9 1.70 67.15 -11.09
CA GLY A 9 1.48 67.18 -12.55
C GLY A 9 2.76 67.63 -13.29
N SER A 10 3.16 66.90 -14.34
CA SER A 10 3.90 67.18 -15.63
C SER A 10 4.97 68.32 -15.78
N PRO A 11 5.57 68.56 -16.98
CA PRO A 11 6.71 67.83 -17.58
C PRO A 11 7.83 68.77 -18.16
N GLY A 12 8.92 68.21 -18.70
CA GLY A 12 9.87 68.97 -19.53
C GLY A 12 11.03 68.13 -20.12
N SER A 13 10.94 67.83 -21.41
CA SER A 13 12.06 67.52 -22.34
C SER A 13 12.58 68.85 -22.94
N PRO A 14 13.78 68.96 -23.58
CA PRO A 14 14.24 68.08 -24.68
C PRO A 14 15.77 67.89 -24.92
N ASP A 15 16.05 66.91 -25.79
CA ASP A 15 17.03 66.78 -26.90
C ASP A 15 18.56 67.00 -26.80
N ASN A 16 19.26 65.96 -27.30
CA ASN A 16 20.42 65.86 -28.24
C ASN A 16 21.73 66.61 -27.87
N ASP A 17 22.94 66.07 -28.03
CA ASP A 17 23.53 65.54 -29.28
C ASP A 17 24.90 64.90 -28.98
N ASP A 18 25.33 64.01 -29.87
CA ASP A 18 26.57 63.23 -29.85
C ASP A 18 27.79 64.03 -30.35
N THR A 19 28.99 63.80 -29.78
CA THR A 19 30.24 63.78 -30.60
C THR A 19 31.44 63.14 -29.88
N VAL A 20 31.80 61.95 -30.37
CA VAL A 20 33.11 61.48 -30.89
C VAL A 20 34.41 62.01 -30.24
N GLY A 21 35.25 61.03 -29.83
CA GLY A 21 36.71 61.06 -29.88
C GLY A 21 37.38 61.75 -28.68
N GLY A 22 37.94 61.06 -27.69
CA GLY A 22 38.85 59.93 -27.82
C GLY A 22 40.28 60.45 -27.75
N GLU A 23 40.95 60.26 -26.61
CA GLU A 23 42.36 59.87 -26.54
C GLU A 23 42.86 59.83 -25.09
N ARG A 24 43.74 58.85 -24.83
CA ARG A 24 44.62 58.72 -23.65
C ARG A 24 43.94 58.15 -22.41
N GLN A 25 43.63 56.85 -22.36
CA GLN A 25 44.53 55.73 -22.65
C GLN A 25 45.83 55.87 -21.85
N ARG A 26 45.89 55.24 -20.68
CA ARG A 26 46.89 54.21 -20.37
C ARG A 26 46.76 53.72 -18.93
N ALA A 27 46.86 52.40 -18.83
CA ALA A 27 47.07 51.62 -17.62
C ALA A 27 45.84 51.39 -16.72
N ARG A 28 44.98 50.46 -17.17
CA ARG A 28 44.58 49.26 -16.39
C ARG A 28 43.90 48.25 -17.32
N ARG A 29 44.71 47.65 -18.20
CA ARG A 29 44.44 46.33 -18.77
C ARG A 29 44.72 45.32 -17.66
N ALA A 30 43.69 44.60 -17.21
CA ALA A 30 43.74 43.18 -16.84
C ALA A 30 42.49 42.86 -16.01
N THR A 31 41.40 42.47 -16.68
CA THR A 31 40.31 41.55 -16.25
C THR A 31 39.09 41.79 -17.14
N ASP A 32 39.21 41.43 -18.42
CA ASP A 32 38.04 41.43 -19.33
C ASP A 32 38.22 40.35 -20.39
N LEU A 33 38.09 39.09 -19.97
CA LEU A 33 37.90 37.91 -20.81
C LEU A 33 37.20 36.86 -19.93
N ASP A 34 35.92 37.07 -19.66
CA ASP A 34 34.88 36.02 -19.59
C ASP A 34 33.58 36.66 -19.07
N ARG A 35 32.81 37.22 -19.98
CA ARG A 35 31.40 37.52 -19.74
C ARG A 35 30.59 36.94 -20.88
N VAL A 36 30.44 35.62 -20.83
CA VAL A 36 29.42 34.91 -21.61
C VAL A 36 28.07 35.52 -21.21
N PRO A 37 27.25 36.02 -22.15
CA PRO A 37 25.91 36.47 -21.81
C PRO A 37 25.16 35.27 -21.23
N ALA A 38 24.63 35.42 -20.01
CA ALA A 38 23.82 34.39 -19.38
C ALA A 38 22.68 34.03 -20.34
N VAL A 39 22.82 32.85 -20.95
CA VAL A 39 21.73 32.20 -21.67
C VAL A 39 20.65 32.03 -20.61
N GLN A 40 19.57 32.81 -20.73
CA GLN A 40 18.33 32.43 -20.08
C GLN A 40 17.98 31.07 -20.65
N GLU A 41 18.31 30.01 -19.92
CA GLU A 41 17.76 28.68 -20.12
C GLU A 41 16.24 28.85 -19.98
N ARG A 42 15.57 29.10 -21.10
CA ARG A 42 14.13 28.85 -21.18
C ARG A 42 14.01 27.37 -20.83
N PRO A 43 13.27 27.01 -19.77
CA PRO A 43 12.93 25.61 -19.54
C PRO A 43 12.42 25.07 -20.87
N LEU A 44 13.02 23.98 -21.35
CA LEU A 44 12.51 23.26 -22.51
C LEU A 44 11.00 23.06 -22.29
N PRO A 45 10.16 23.24 -23.32
CA PRO A 45 8.72 23.10 -23.14
C PRO A 45 8.45 21.76 -22.44
N GLU A 46 7.84 21.83 -21.25
CA GLU A 46 7.19 20.68 -20.64
C GLU A 46 6.36 20.05 -21.75
N HIS A 47 6.62 18.79 -22.09
CA HIS A 47 5.90 18.12 -23.18
C HIS A 47 4.44 17.93 -22.77
N GLN A 48 3.63 18.95 -23.03
CA GLN A 48 2.21 18.97 -22.71
C GLN A 48 1.46 18.17 -23.77
N VAL A 49 1.06 16.95 -23.41
CA VAL A 49 0.17 16.13 -24.24
C VAL A 49 -1.27 16.57 -23.98
N THR A 50 -1.97 17.01 -25.02
CA THR A 50 -3.39 17.36 -24.94
C THR A 50 -4.22 16.16 -25.40
N LEU A 51 -5.11 15.67 -24.53
CA LEU A 51 -6.07 14.61 -24.86
C LEU A 51 -7.40 15.25 -25.27
N ARG A 52 -7.94 14.86 -26.43
CA ARG A 52 -9.12 15.47 -27.05
C ARG A 52 -10.26 14.49 -27.27
N THR A 53 -9.98 13.18 -27.22
CA THR A 53 -10.97 12.15 -27.53
C THR A 53 -11.12 11.16 -26.36
N PRO A 54 -12.29 10.51 -26.23
CA PRO A 54 -12.49 9.43 -25.26
C PRO A 54 -11.49 8.28 -25.41
N GLU A 55 -11.05 8.00 -26.64
CA GLU A 55 -10.04 6.99 -26.94
C GLU A 55 -8.68 7.36 -26.35
N GLU A 56 -8.25 8.61 -26.55
CA GLU A 56 -7.04 9.15 -25.96
C GLU A 56 -7.10 9.16 -24.43
N LEU A 57 -8.28 9.43 -23.83
CA LEU A 57 -8.48 9.34 -22.38
C LEU A 57 -8.35 7.89 -21.86
N ALA A 58 -8.97 6.93 -22.54
CA ALA A 58 -8.90 5.52 -22.16
C ALA A 58 -7.47 4.98 -22.24
N ASP A 59 -6.77 5.28 -23.34
CA ASP A 59 -5.39 4.86 -23.53
C ASP A 59 -4.40 5.60 -22.60
N ALA A 60 -4.75 6.81 -22.17
CA ALA A 60 -3.93 7.58 -21.26
C ALA A 60 -3.90 7.06 -19.81
N LEU A 61 -4.99 6.39 -19.39
CA LEU A 61 -5.22 6.04 -18.00
C LEU A 61 -4.05 5.29 -17.34
N PRO A 62 -3.43 4.27 -17.97
CA PRO A 62 -2.31 3.55 -17.34
C PRO A 62 -1.09 4.44 -17.10
N TYR A 63 -0.83 5.40 -17.97
CA TYR A 63 0.29 6.33 -17.86
C TYR A 63 0.04 7.40 -16.80
N LEU A 64 -1.22 7.82 -16.62
CA LEU A 64 -1.63 8.73 -15.54
C LEU A 64 -1.50 8.09 -14.15
N LEU A 65 -1.61 6.77 -14.07
CA LEU A 65 -1.54 6.01 -12.82
C LEU A 65 -0.17 5.35 -12.57
N GLY A 66 0.61 5.11 -13.63
CA GLY A 66 1.85 4.31 -13.58
C GLY A 66 1.61 2.79 -13.60
N TYR A 67 0.37 2.33 -13.77
CA TYR A 67 -0.01 0.92 -13.82
C TYR A 67 -1.36 0.76 -14.53
N ARG A 68 -1.69 -0.47 -14.94
CA ARG A 68 -3.02 -0.77 -15.51
C ARG A 68 -4.04 -1.06 -14.40
N PRO A 69 -5.06 -0.21 -14.19
CA PRO A 69 -6.09 -0.46 -13.20
C PRO A 69 -7.00 -1.61 -13.63
N GLU A 70 -7.40 -2.44 -12.68
CA GLU A 70 -8.35 -3.54 -12.83
C GLU A 70 -9.32 -3.54 -11.64
N ASP A 71 -10.57 -3.95 -11.86
CA ASP A 71 -11.64 -3.96 -10.86
C ASP A 71 -11.72 -2.66 -10.03
N SER A 72 -11.63 -1.51 -10.70
CA SER A 72 -11.41 -0.20 -10.08
C SER A 72 -12.25 0.91 -10.67
N ILE A 73 -12.68 1.81 -9.79
CA ILE A 73 -13.19 3.14 -10.11
C ILE A 73 -12.03 4.12 -10.00
N VAL A 74 -11.79 4.91 -11.04
CA VAL A 74 -10.79 5.98 -11.03
C VAL A 74 -11.46 7.31 -11.35
N LEU A 75 -11.27 8.29 -10.48
CA LEU A 75 -11.64 9.68 -10.72
C LEU A 75 -10.38 10.50 -10.95
N VAL A 76 -10.42 11.32 -11.99
CA VAL A 76 -9.36 12.28 -12.29
C VAL A 76 -9.95 13.68 -12.30
N ALA A 77 -9.42 14.54 -11.44
CA ALA A 77 -9.77 15.95 -11.39
C ALA A 77 -9.24 16.67 -12.63
N LEU A 78 -10.04 17.56 -13.18
CA LEU A 78 -9.64 18.51 -14.22
C LEU A 78 -9.70 19.92 -13.64
N HIS A 79 -8.59 20.65 -13.79
CA HIS A 79 -8.50 22.05 -13.43
C HIS A 79 -8.50 22.93 -14.67
N ASP A 80 -9.19 24.07 -14.64
CA ASP A 80 -9.10 25.03 -15.74
C ASP A 80 -7.76 25.78 -15.67
N ALA A 81 -6.98 25.68 -16.74
CA ALA A 81 -5.77 26.46 -16.97
C ALA A 81 -5.86 27.07 -18.37
N ASP A 82 -6.07 28.38 -18.44
CA ASP A 82 -6.14 29.15 -19.70
C ASP A 82 -7.20 28.63 -20.71
N GLY A 83 -8.36 28.16 -20.22
CA GLY A 83 -9.43 27.64 -21.04
C GLY A 83 -9.21 26.19 -21.53
N ARG A 84 -8.27 25.48 -20.91
CA ARG A 84 -7.98 24.06 -21.16
C ARG A 84 -7.99 23.29 -19.83
N GLY A 85 -8.64 22.13 -19.83
CA GLY A 85 -8.62 21.23 -18.67
C GLY A 85 -7.24 20.58 -18.50
N ARG A 86 -6.58 20.82 -17.36
CA ARG A 86 -5.34 20.15 -16.95
C ARG A 86 -5.66 19.06 -15.93
N PHE A 87 -5.08 17.87 -16.10
CA PHE A 87 -5.21 16.79 -15.12
C PHE A 87 -4.59 17.19 -13.78
N GLY A 88 -5.40 17.07 -12.73
CA GLY A 88 -5.03 17.32 -11.34
C GLY A 88 -4.91 16.03 -10.54
N GLY A 89 -5.47 16.07 -9.33
CA GLY A 89 -5.50 14.92 -8.42
C GLY A 89 -6.21 13.70 -9.02
N ARG A 90 -5.78 12.52 -8.59
CA ARG A 90 -6.37 11.22 -8.96
C ARG A 90 -6.83 10.53 -7.70
N ALA A 91 -8.01 9.93 -7.72
CA ALA A 91 -8.48 9.07 -6.65
C ALA A 91 -8.94 7.73 -7.26
N ARG A 92 -8.64 6.64 -6.56
CA ARG A 92 -8.98 5.30 -7.02
C ARG A 92 -9.57 4.49 -5.87
N LEU A 93 -10.57 3.69 -6.19
CA LEU A 93 -11.22 2.77 -5.26
C LEU A 93 -11.52 1.46 -6.00
N GLY A 94 -11.42 0.31 -5.32
CA GLY A 94 -11.89 -0.95 -5.91
C GLY A 94 -13.41 -0.91 -6.14
N ILE A 95 -13.90 -1.57 -7.19
CA ILE A 95 -15.34 -1.68 -7.42
C ILE A 95 -15.93 -2.60 -6.34
N PRO A 96 -16.86 -2.12 -5.48
CA PRO A 96 -17.46 -2.97 -4.46
C PRO A 96 -18.25 -4.12 -5.11
N ALA A 97 -18.11 -5.33 -4.55
CA ALA A 97 -18.79 -6.52 -5.05
C ALA A 97 -20.32 -6.44 -4.87
N SER A 98 -20.77 -5.82 -3.78
CA SER A 98 -22.20 -5.56 -3.53
C SER A 98 -22.62 -4.24 -4.16
N ALA A 99 -23.74 -4.25 -4.89
CA ALA A 99 -24.34 -3.05 -5.43
C ALA A 99 -24.88 -2.10 -4.34
N ASP A 100 -25.15 -2.62 -3.14
CA ASP A 100 -25.63 -1.84 -2.01
C ASP A 100 -24.57 -0.84 -1.51
N ASP A 101 -23.28 -1.15 -1.71
CA ASP A 101 -22.17 -0.29 -1.29
C ASP A 101 -21.81 0.79 -2.32
N TRP A 102 -22.40 0.74 -3.53
CA TRP A 102 -22.01 1.61 -4.64
C TRP A 102 -22.26 3.09 -4.38
N ASP A 103 -23.35 3.45 -3.71
CA ASP A 103 -23.63 4.85 -3.35
C ASP A 103 -22.58 5.38 -2.38
N SER A 104 -22.25 4.59 -1.35
CA SER A 104 -21.24 4.96 -0.35
C SER A 104 -19.86 5.09 -1.00
N ALA A 105 -19.48 4.13 -1.84
CA ALA A 105 -18.22 4.14 -2.57
C ALA A 105 -18.09 5.36 -3.52
N ALA A 106 -19.13 5.65 -4.31
CA ALA A 106 -19.16 6.80 -5.19
C ALA A 106 -19.06 8.13 -4.42
N GLY A 107 -19.83 8.26 -3.33
CA GLY A 107 -19.82 9.45 -2.48
C GLY A 107 -18.47 9.69 -1.81
N GLN A 108 -17.90 8.65 -1.19
CA GLN A 108 -16.59 8.74 -0.54
C GLN A 108 -15.47 9.09 -1.52
N LEU A 109 -15.47 8.48 -2.71
CA LEU A 109 -14.45 8.72 -3.73
C LEU A 109 -14.52 10.16 -4.26
N ALA A 110 -15.73 10.64 -4.59
CA ALA A 110 -15.94 12.01 -5.07
C ALA A 110 -15.57 13.04 -3.99
N HIS A 111 -16.08 12.86 -2.77
CA HIS A 111 -15.80 13.77 -1.65
C HIS A 111 -14.30 13.80 -1.32
N GLY A 112 -13.66 12.64 -1.22
CA GLY A 112 -12.23 12.55 -0.92
C GLY A 112 -11.36 13.26 -1.94
N LEU A 113 -11.67 13.13 -3.24
CA LEU A 113 -10.92 13.82 -4.29
C LEU A 113 -11.14 15.34 -4.26
N VAL A 114 -12.38 15.80 -4.11
CA VAL A 114 -12.70 17.25 -4.04
C VAL A 114 -12.01 17.88 -2.83
N THR A 115 -12.23 17.34 -1.63
CA THR A 115 -11.62 17.85 -0.40
C THR A 115 -10.09 17.78 -0.46
N GLY A 116 -9.54 16.71 -1.03
CA GLY A 116 -8.09 16.58 -1.24
C GLY A 116 -7.53 17.65 -2.17
N SER A 117 -8.24 17.98 -3.25
CA SER A 117 -7.82 19.02 -4.21
C SER A 117 -7.95 20.43 -3.63
N GLU A 118 -9.02 20.72 -2.87
CA GLU A 118 -9.18 21.99 -2.16
C GLU A 118 -8.03 22.24 -1.18
N ARG A 119 -7.62 21.22 -0.42
CA ARG A 119 -6.45 21.31 0.49
C ARG A 119 -5.15 21.62 -0.26
N ARG A 120 -5.04 21.22 -1.53
CA ARG A 120 -3.88 21.46 -2.40
C ARG A 120 -3.95 22.75 -3.20
N GLY A 121 -5.04 23.51 -3.09
CA GLY A 121 -5.11 24.89 -3.56
C GLY A 121 -6.42 25.27 -4.25
N ALA A 122 -7.05 24.37 -5.00
CA ALA A 122 -8.24 24.69 -5.77
C ALA A 122 -9.21 23.51 -5.86
N LYS A 123 -10.50 23.82 -5.80
CA LYS A 123 -11.56 22.88 -6.13
C LYS A 123 -11.49 22.55 -7.63
N PRO A 124 -11.62 21.28 -8.04
CA PRO A 124 -11.68 20.94 -9.46
C PRO A 124 -12.97 21.48 -10.09
N GLU A 125 -12.86 22.00 -11.30
CA GLU A 125 -13.99 22.47 -12.09
C GLU A 125 -14.76 21.30 -12.71
N GLN A 126 -14.06 20.24 -13.08
CA GLN A 126 -14.62 19.08 -13.79
C GLN A 126 -13.93 17.77 -13.38
N MET A 127 -14.53 16.64 -13.75
CA MET A 127 -13.97 15.31 -13.53
C MET A 127 -14.08 14.40 -14.75
N VAL A 128 -13.14 13.47 -14.86
CA VAL A 128 -13.25 12.28 -15.73
C VAL A 128 -13.34 11.04 -14.84
N ALA A 129 -14.29 10.16 -15.14
CA ALA A 129 -14.47 8.89 -14.44
C ALA A 129 -14.09 7.71 -15.34
N PHE A 130 -13.40 6.73 -14.78
CA PHE A 130 -13.08 5.47 -15.43
C PHE A 130 -13.54 4.30 -14.55
N LEU A 131 -14.23 3.35 -15.15
CA LEU A 131 -14.62 2.08 -14.55
C LEU A 131 -13.89 0.97 -15.29
N CYS A 132 -12.92 0.35 -14.63
CA CYS A 132 -12.06 -0.68 -15.22
C CYS A 132 -12.43 -2.02 -14.61
N GLN A 133 -12.91 -2.96 -15.42
CA GLN A 133 -13.23 -4.31 -14.96
C GLN A 133 -13.16 -5.28 -16.13
N GLU A 134 -12.38 -6.35 -15.96
CA GLU A 134 -12.34 -7.43 -16.94
C GLU A 134 -13.57 -8.33 -16.78
N PRO A 135 -14.10 -8.89 -17.89
CA PRO A 135 -15.23 -9.79 -17.81
C PRO A 135 -14.87 -11.08 -17.06
N ALA A 136 -15.81 -11.62 -16.29
CA ALA A 136 -15.68 -12.95 -15.73
C ALA A 136 -15.65 -14.02 -16.84
N LYS A 137 -15.28 -15.27 -16.49
CA LYS A 137 -15.27 -16.39 -17.46
C LYS A 137 -16.66 -16.55 -18.09
N GLY A 138 -16.74 -16.35 -19.42
CA GLY A 138 -17.99 -16.45 -20.18
C GLY A 138 -18.85 -15.17 -20.19
N GLU A 139 -18.40 -14.10 -19.53
CA GLU A 139 -18.97 -12.76 -19.64
C GLU A 139 -18.32 -12.00 -20.81
N THR A 140 -19.04 -11.04 -21.36
CA THR A 140 -18.56 -10.12 -22.40
C THR A 140 -18.39 -8.71 -21.83
N GLY A 141 -17.50 -7.89 -22.40
CA GLY A 141 -17.34 -6.50 -21.94
C GLY A 141 -18.63 -5.67 -21.99
N ARG A 142 -19.56 -5.99 -22.91
CA ARG A 142 -20.90 -5.38 -22.97
C ARG A 142 -21.73 -5.67 -21.71
N GLN A 143 -21.67 -6.90 -21.20
CA GLN A 143 -22.38 -7.25 -19.96
C GLN A 143 -21.80 -6.52 -18.75
N VAL A 144 -20.48 -6.33 -18.72
CA VAL A 144 -19.80 -5.53 -17.69
C VAL A 144 -20.29 -4.08 -17.73
N VAL A 145 -20.35 -3.46 -18.91
CA VAL A 145 -20.88 -2.09 -19.08
C VAL A 145 -22.31 -1.94 -18.57
N GLU A 146 -23.20 -2.85 -18.95
CA GLU A 146 -24.60 -2.77 -18.50
C GLU A 146 -24.72 -2.95 -16.99
N ARG A 147 -23.91 -3.84 -16.40
CA ARG A 147 -23.86 -4.07 -14.96
C ARG A 147 -23.32 -2.85 -14.21
N LEU A 148 -22.31 -2.16 -14.74
CA LEU A 148 -21.66 -1.00 -14.10
C LEU A 148 -22.36 0.33 -14.41
N ARG A 149 -23.33 0.37 -15.34
CA ARG A 149 -24.12 1.56 -15.67
C ARG A 149 -24.72 2.27 -14.44
N PRO A 150 -25.32 1.59 -13.45
CA PRO A 150 -25.84 2.26 -12.26
C PRO A 150 -24.73 2.89 -11.42
N LEU A 151 -23.57 2.24 -11.29
CA LEU A 151 -22.41 2.78 -10.58
C LEU A 151 -21.87 4.04 -11.25
N ALA A 152 -21.71 4.02 -12.58
CA ALA A 152 -21.30 5.19 -13.35
C ALA A 152 -22.26 6.37 -13.12
N GLN A 153 -23.58 6.12 -13.10
CA GLN A 153 -24.56 7.15 -12.81
C GLN A 153 -24.45 7.68 -11.38
N LYS A 154 -24.24 6.82 -10.38
CA LYS A 154 -24.05 7.22 -8.98
C LYS A 154 -22.82 8.11 -8.81
N ILE A 155 -21.71 7.78 -9.47
CA ILE A 155 -20.49 8.61 -9.49
C ILE A 155 -20.79 9.98 -10.07
N ARG A 156 -21.47 10.05 -11.22
CA ARG A 156 -21.83 11.34 -11.85
C ARG A 156 -22.70 12.20 -10.95
N LEU A 157 -23.69 11.60 -10.28
CA LEU A 157 -24.56 12.29 -9.33
C LEU A 157 -23.80 12.74 -8.07
N ALA A 158 -22.92 11.90 -7.53
CA ALA A 158 -22.09 12.25 -6.38
C ALA A 158 -21.19 13.45 -6.68
N CYS A 159 -20.47 13.44 -7.80
CA CYS A 159 -19.64 14.59 -8.20
C CYS A 159 -20.48 15.84 -8.51
N GLY A 160 -21.64 15.66 -9.16
CA GLY A 160 -22.58 16.74 -9.44
C GLY A 160 -23.15 17.39 -8.17
N SER A 161 -23.39 16.62 -7.11
CA SER A 161 -23.81 17.15 -5.80
C SER A 161 -22.76 18.02 -5.10
N LEU A 162 -21.50 17.92 -5.55
CA LEU A 162 -20.39 18.74 -5.11
C LEU A 162 -20.09 19.87 -6.09
N ASP A 163 -20.96 20.16 -7.06
CA ASP A 163 -20.76 21.14 -8.15
C ASP A 163 -19.51 20.87 -8.99
N VAL A 164 -19.14 19.59 -9.17
CA VAL A 164 -18.03 19.18 -10.04
C VAL A 164 -18.56 18.17 -11.06
N PRO A 165 -19.08 18.62 -12.22
CA PRO A 165 -19.66 17.72 -13.21
C PRO A 165 -18.60 16.76 -13.78
N VAL A 166 -19.02 15.52 -14.01
CA VAL A 166 -18.23 14.53 -14.74
C VAL A 166 -18.45 14.75 -16.24
N VAL A 167 -17.43 15.23 -16.94
CA VAL A 167 -17.50 15.52 -18.38
C VAL A 167 -17.46 14.27 -19.24
N GLU A 168 -16.75 13.24 -18.78
CA GLU A 168 -16.67 11.96 -19.46
C GLU A 168 -16.59 10.82 -18.43
N ALA A 169 -17.31 9.74 -18.70
CA ALA A 169 -17.35 8.55 -17.87
C ALA A 169 -17.16 7.32 -18.75
N LEU A 170 -16.00 6.68 -18.66
CA LEU A 170 -15.62 5.56 -19.51
C LEU A 170 -15.70 4.23 -18.76
N CYS A 171 -16.16 3.18 -19.44
CA CYS A 171 -15.92 1.81 -19.04
C CYS A 171 -14.78 1.23 -19.87
N ILE A 172 -13.83 0.55 -19.24
CA ILE A 172 -12.74 -0.17 -19.89
C ILE A 172 -12.85 -1.65 -19.50
N SER A 173 -13.00 -2.52 -20.50
CA SER A 173 -13.21 -3.96 -20.31
C SER A 173 -12.86 -4.72 -21.58
N ASP A 174 -12.26 -5.91 -21.50
CA ASP A 174 -12.00 -6.79 -22.65
C ASP A 174 -11.19 -6.10 -23.78
N GLY A 175 -10.20 -5.28 -23.40
CA GLY A 175 -9.39 -4.49 -24.34
C GLY A 175 -10.17 -3.44 -25.13
N ARG A 176 -11.36 -3.07 -24.67
CA ARG A 176 -12.27 -2.12 -25.32
C ARG A 176 -12.73 -1.03 -24.34
N PHE A 177 -13.27 0.05 -24.89
CA PHE A 177 -13.88 1.11 -24.11
C PHE A 177 -15.27 1.51 -24.61
N TRP A 178 -16.07 2.03 -23.67
CA TRP A 178 -17.40 2.59 -23.88
C TRP A 178 -17.52 3.91 -23.12
N SER A 179 -18.25 4.89 -23.65
CA SER A 179 -18.65 6.08 -22.89
C SER A 179 -20.07 5.93 -22.35
N TYR A 180 -20.28 6.27 -21.08
CA TYR A 180 -21.60 6.41 -20.46
C TYR A 180 -22.23 7.78 -20.72
N CYS A 181 -21.47 8.75 -21.25
CA CYS A 181 -21.92 10.09 -21.57
C CYS A 181 -22.38 10.23 -23.04
N CYS A 182 -22.02 9.29 -23.91
CA CYS A 182 -22.38 9.29 -25.33
C CYS A 182 -23.40 8.20 -25.66
N ASP A 183 -24.50 8.58 -26.29
CA ASP A 183 -25.59 7.69 -26.74
C ASP A 183 -25.56 7.42 -28.26
N ARG A 184 -24.62 8.02 -28.99
CA ARG A 184 -24.52 7.92 -30.45
C ARG A 184 -23.89 6.60 -30.85
N GLY A 185 -24.64 5.71 -31.52
CA GLY A 185 -24.17 4.39 -31.93
C GLY A 185 -22.93 4.38 -32.84
N GLU A 186 -22.73 5.40 -33.67
CA GLU A 186 -21.52 5.55 -34.49
C GLU A 186 -20.29 5.92 -33.65
N CYS A 187 -20.48 6.70 -32.59
CA CYS A 187 -19.43 7.10 -31.66
C CYS A 187 -19.16 6.02 -30.61
N CYS A 188 -20.20 5.34 -30.12
CA CYS A 188 -20.13 4.32 -29.09
C CYS A 188 -20.97 3.10 -29.52
N PRO A 189 -20.41 2.21 -30.37
CA PRO A 189 -21.10 0.98 -30.74
C PRO A 189 -21.33 0.09 -29.51
N PRO A 190 -22.40 -0.73 -29.48
CA PRO A 190 -22.71 -1.57 -28.33
C PRO A 190 -21.62 -2.61 -28.03
N GLU A 191 -20.84 -3.02 -29.03
CA GLU A 191 -19.68 -3.91 -28.89
C GLU A 191 -18.45 -3.22 -28.30
N GLY A 192 -18.46 -1.88 -28.16
CA GLY A 192 -17.34 -1.09 -27.67
C GLY A 192 -16.26 -0.86 -28.73
N ARG A 193 -15.48 0.20 -28.53
CA ARG A 193 -14.35 0.51 -29.40
C ARG A 193 -13.10 -0.20 -28.91
N PRO A 194 -12.30 -0.82 -29.81
CA PRO A 194 -11.02 -1.40 -29.41
C PRO A 194 -10.10 -0.31 -28.87
N MET A 195 -9.34 -0.61 -27.82
CA MET A 195 -8.23 0.24 -27.41
C MET A 195 -7.06 0.07 -28.38
N GLY A 196 -6.24 1.12 -28.50
CA GLY A 196 -4.99 1.06 -29.25
C GLY A 196 -4.05 -0.01 -28.70
N LEU A 197 -3.07 -0.42 -29.51
CA LEU A 197 -2.01 -1.31 -29.04
C LEU A 197 -1.26 -0.62 -27.89
N PRO A 198 -1.10 -1.29 -26.72
CA PRO A 198 -0.39 -0.70 -25.59
C PRO A 198 1.00 -0.20 -26.02
N GLY A 199 1.36 1.03 -25.62
CA GLY A 199 2.67 1.60 -25.94
C GLY A 199 2.76 2.36 -27.27
N THR A 200 1.70 2.41 -28.07
CA THR A 200 1.75 3.04 -29.41
C THR A 200 1.30 4.49 -29.47
N SER A 201 0.74 5.04 -28.38
CA SER A 201 0.23 6.40 -28.37
C SER A 201 1.28 7.47 -28.11
N VAL A 202 0.93 8.72 -28.44
CA VAL A 202 1.74 9.90 -28.14
C VAL A 202 1.98 10.02 -26.63
N LEU A 203 0.98 9.71 -25.80
CA LEU A 203 1.17 9.73 -24.36
C LEU A 203 2.10 8.60 -23.90
N ALA A 204 2.01 7.41 -24.49
CA ALA A 204 2.94 6.32 -24.19
C ALA A 204 4.38 6.71 -24.49
N ALA A 205 4.62 7.34 -25.64
CA ALA A 205 5.94 7.84 -26.02
C ALA A 205 6.43 8.95 -25.06
N ALA A 206 5.57 9.90 -24.71
CA ALA A 206 5.89 10.96 -23.75
C ALA A 206 6.17 10.41 -22.35
N ALA A 207 5.39 9.44 -21.90
CA ALA A 207 5.54 8.76 -20.62
C ALA A 207 6.87 7.98 -20.57
N ALA A 208 7.20 7.24 -21.63
CA ALA A 208 8.48 6.55 -21.75
C ALA A 208 9.67 7.53 -21.74
N TYR A 209 9.55 8.67 -22.46
CA TYR A 209 10.56 9.75 -22.42
C TYR A 209 10.71 10.34 -21.01
N ALA A 210 9.61 10.49 -20.27
CA ALA A 210 9.60 10.94 -18.88
C ALA A 210 10.01 9.87 -17.87
N GLY A 211 10.39 8.66 -18.32
CA GLY A 211 10.80 7.55 -17.46
C GLY A 211 9.65 6.86 -16.70
N VAL A 212 8.39 7.15 -17.07
CA VAL A 212 7.22 6.50 -16.48
C VAL A 212 7.13 5.07 -17.01
N GLN A 213 7.34 4.10 -16.13
CA GLN A 213 7.13 2.69 -16.43
C GLN A 213 5.72 2.27 -16.00
N VAL A 214 4.86 1.99 -16.98
CA VAL A 214 3.56 1.38 -16.70
C VAL A 214 3.81 -0.06 -16.26
N ARG A 215 3.58 -0.31 -14.98
CA ARG A 215 3.67 -1.67 -14.45
C ARG A 215 2.55 -2.55 -14.98
N GLY A 216 2.73 -3.86 -14.82
CA GLY A 216 1.71 -4.86 -15.12
C GLY A 216 0.39 -4.59 -14.37
N THR A 217 -0.50 -5.57 -14.37
CA THR A 217 -1.83 -5.33 -13.84
C THR A 217 -1.85 -5.41 -12.31
N LEU A 218 -2.81 -4.74 -11.68
CA LEU A 218 -2.98 -4.83 -10.22
C LEU A 218 -3.24 -6.26 -9.75
N ARG A 219 -3.97 -7.07 -10.53
CA ARG A 219 -4.15 -8.48 -10.20
C ARG A 219 -2.83 -9.23 -10.21
N GLN A 220 -1.93 -8.95 -11.16
CA GLN A 220 -0.59 -9.55 -11.16
C GLN A 220 0.20 -9.14 -9.92
N LEU A 221 0.12 -7.88 -9.50
CA LEU A 221 0.77 -7.39 -8.27
C LEU A 221 0.21 -8.08 -7.02
N ARG A 222 -1.11 -8.17 -6.89
CA ARG A 222 -1.80 -8.85 -5.77
C ARG A 222 -1.49 -10.34 -5.73
N ALA A 223 -1.41 -11.00 -6.89
CA ALA A 223 -1.10 -12.42 -6.98
C ALA A 223 0.25 -12.77 -6.32
N ARG A 224 1.21 -11.81 -6.28
CA ARG A 224 2.50 -11.98 -5.60
C ARG A 224 2.38 -12.02 -4.08
N LEU A 225 1.26 -11.55 -3.53
CA LEU A 225 1.01 -11.42 -2.09
C LEU A 225 -0.10 -12.37 -1.60
N GLN A 226 -0.82 -13.02 -2.51
CA GLN A 226 -1.93 -13.90 -2.18
C GLN A 226 -1.46 -15.25 -1.64
N PRO A 227 -2.17 -15.85 -0.67
CA PRO A 227 -1.83 -17.17 -0.14
C PRO A 227 -1.74 -18.25 -1.22
N LEU A 228 -0.85 -19.22 -1.02
CA LEU A 228 -0.76 -20.40 -1.87
C LEU A 228 -2.08 -21.20 -1.83
N GLU A 229 -2.57 -21.59 -3.00
CA GLU A 229 -3.76 -22.45 -3.15
C GLU A 229 -3.40 -23.87 -3.62
N THR A 230 -2.10 -24.19 -3.71
CA THR A 230 -1.59 -25.48 -4.18
C THR A 230 -1.47 -26.51 -3.05
N GLY A 231 -1.04 -27.74 -3.35
CA GLY A 231 -0.79 -28.78 -2.33
C GLY A 231 0.18 -28.36 -1.23
N ALA A 232 1.12 -27.45 -1.53
CA ALA A 232 2.03 -26.85 -0.56
C ALA A 232 1.31 -26.08 0.56
N ALA A 233 0.06 -25.66 0.34
CA ALA A 233 -0.75 -25.00 1.37
C ALA A 233 -1.09 -25.94 2.53
N LEU A 234 -1.34 -27.22 2.26
CA LEU A 234 -1.64 -28.20 3.32
C LEU A 234 -0.40 -28.48 4.19
N GLU A 235 0.77 -28.60 3.58
CA GLU A 235 2.03 -28.78 4.32
C GLU A 235 2.34 -27.54 5.17
N GLN A 236 2.04 -26.35 4.65
CA GLN A 236 2.18 -25.11 5.39
C GLN A 236 1.20 -25.01 6.57
N GLU A 237 -0.06 -25.44 6.39
CA GLU A 237 -1.06 -25.50 7.45
C GLU A 237 -0.60 -26.42 8.58
N VAL A 238 -0.11 -27.62 8.26
CA VAL A 238 0.43 -28.57 9.26
C VAL A 238 1.60 -27.98 10.05
N ALA A 239 2.50 -27.27 9.38
CA ALA A 239 3.61 -26.60 10.05
C ALA A 239 3.10 -25.48 10.98
N LEU A 240 2.14 -24.67 10.54
CA LEU A 240 1.54 -23.60 11.35
C LEU A 240 0.82 -24.17 12.59
N ASP A 241 0.07 -25.26 12.45
CA ASP A 241 -0.55 -25.95 13.60
C ASP A 241 0.49 -26.45 14.60
N THR A 242 1.52 -27.13 14.10
CA THR A 242 2.58 -27.72 14.92
C THR A 242 3.33 -26.65 15.72
N PHE A 243 3.79 -25.60 15.04
CA PHE A 243 4.51 -24.51 15.71
C PHE A 243 3.59 -23.58 16.47
N GLY A 244 2.32 -23.47 16.10
CA GLY A 244 1.31 -22.74 16.86
C GLY A 244 1.14 -23.32 18.26
N MET A 245 1.02 -24.66 18.36
CA MET A 245 0.94 -25.34 19.65
C MET A 245 2.18 -25.15 20.53
N GLU A 246 3.37 -25.03 19.92
CA GLU A 246 4.63 -24.82 20.64
C GLU A 246 4.85 -23.35 21.05
N LEU A 247 4.70 -22.43 20.10
CA LEU A 247 5.10 -21.03 20.25
C LEU A 247 4.05 -20.17 20.94
N VAL A 248 2.75 -20.41 20.73
CA VAL A 248 1.70 -19.57 21.32
C VAL A 248 1.78 -19.53 22.85
N PRO A 249 1.95 -20.67 23.57
CA PRO A 249 2.14 -20.64 25.02
C PRO A 249 3.39 -19.85 25.44
N ARG A 250 4.51 -20.00 24.70
CA ARG A 250 5.79 -19.33 24.99
C ARG A 250 5.75 -17.82 24.72
N VAL A 251 4.96 -17.37 23.76
CA VAL A 251 4.77 -15.94 23.45
C VAL A 251 3.90 -15.27 24.51
N LEU A 252 2.90 -15.99 25.04
CA LEU A 252 2.02 -15.48 26.08
C LEU A 252 2.72 -15.38 27.45
N ASP A 253 3.65 -16.28 27.75
CA ASP A 253 4.46 -16.23 28.97
C ASP A 253 5.54 -15.13 28.90
N GLU A 254 5.49 -14.20 29.85
CA GLU A 254 6.42 -13.06 29.98
C GLU A 254 7.88 -13.51 30.07
N SER A 255 8.15 -14.64 30.73
CA SER A 255 9.52 -15.11 30.96
C SER A 255 10.18 -15.64 29.69
N THR A 256 9.41 -16.25 28.79
CA THR A 256 9.90 -16.86 27.55
C THR A 256 9.72 -15.98 26.33
N ARG A 257 8.85 -14.96 26.38
CA ARG A 257 8.54 -14.09 25.23
C ARG A 257 9.79 -13.44 24.63
N ALA A 258 10.70 -12.96 25.47
CA ALA A 258 11.95 -12.36 25.02
C ALA A 258 12.86 -13.36 24.27
N GLY A 259 12.86 -14.62 24.69
CA GLY A 259 13.59 -15.70 24.02
C GLY A 259 13.00 -16.03 22.65
N VAL A 260 11.67 -16.14 22.55
CA VAL A 260 10.99 -16.36 21.25
C VAL A 260 11.26 -15.21 20.28
N ALA A 261 11.24 -13.97 20.76
CA ALA A 261 11.58 -12.80 19.95
C ALA A 261 13.02 -12.88 19.42
N ALA A 262 13.99 -13.25 20.27
CA ALA A 262 15.38 -13.43 19.85
C ALA A 262 15.54 -14.56 18.81
N GLU A 263 14.95 -15.72 19.05
CA GLU A 263 14.95 -16.86 18.12
C GLU A 263 14.34 -16.49 16.76
N THR A 264 13.23 -15.72 16.78
CA THR A 264 12.56 -15.24 15.56
C THR A 264 13.44 -14.26 14.78
N LEU A 265 14.08 -13.31 15.47
CA LEU A 265 14.98 -12.36 14.83
C LEU A 265 16.19 -13.04 14.20
N GLU A 266 16.81 -13.99 14.90
CA GLU A 266 17.92 -14.76 14.35
C GLU A 266 17.51 -15.56 13.11
N LEU A 267 16.32 -16.18 13.14
CA LEU A 267 15.78 -16.88 11.98
C LEU A 267 15.52 -15.92 10.81
N ALA A 268 14.93 -14.76 11.08
CA ALA A 268 14.63 -13.76 10.08
C ALA A 268 15.92 -13.20 9.44
N GLU A 269 16.97 -12.96 10.22
CA GLU A 269 18.28 -12.54 9.71
C GLU A 269 18.94 -13.62 8.84
N ARG A 270 18.84 -14.90 9.23
CA ARG A 270 19.31 -16.01 8.39
C ARG A 270 18.57 -16.07 7.06
N MET A 271 17.24 -15.88 7.07
CA MET A 271 16.46 -15.83 5.85
C MET A 271 16.83 -14.63 4.99
N LEU A 272 16.99 -13.44 5.59
CA LEU A 272 17.40 -12.24 4.86
C LEU A 272 18.72 -12.45 4.11
N ARG A 273 19.73 -13.06 4.76
CA ARG A 273 21.01 -13.43 4.11
C ARG A 273 20.82 -14.42 2.98
N ARG A 274 20.04 -15.49 3.19
CA ARG A 274 19.71 -16.50 2.15
C ARG A 274 19.05 -15.86 0.92
N PHE A 275 18.15 -14.90 1.14
CA PHE A 275 17.48 -14.15 0.06
C PHE A 275 18.45 -13.17 -0.64
N ALA A 276 19.36 -12.53 0.10
CA ALA A 276 20.36 -11.63 -0.45
C ALA A 276 21.37 -12.34 -1.36
N GLU A 277 21.74 -13.58 -1.02
CA GLU A 277 22.67 -14.42 -1.80
C GLU A 277 22.00 -15.07 -3.03
N SER A 278 20.67 -15.13 -3.05
CA SER A 278 19.91 -15.77 -4.13
C SER A 278 19.68 -14.82 -5.31
N PRO A 279 19.97 -15.25 -6.56
CA PRO A 279 19.81 -14.40 -7.74
C PRO A 279 18.36 -13.98 -7.97
N VAL A 280 18.18 -12.75 -8.44
CA VAL A 280 16.86 -12.21 -8.83
C VAL A 280 16.56 -12.59 -10.28
N MET A 281 15.36 -13.10 -10.52
CA MET A 281 14.91 -13.46 -11.87
C MET A 281 14.14 -12.31 -12.52
N SER A 282 14.30 -12.15 -13.84
CA SER A 282 13.66 -11.07 -14.60
C SER A 282 12.15 -11.22 -14.67
N GLU A 283 11.63 -12.45 -14.63
CA GLU A 283 10.20 -12.73 -14.63
C GLU A 283 9.67 -12.83 -13.20
N ALA A 284 8.67 -11.99 -12.88
CA ALA A 284 8.14 -11.86 -11.51
C ALA A 284 7.61 -13.19 -10.95
N LEU A 285 6.87 -13.96 -11.76
CA LEU A 285 6.32 -15.25 -11.33
C LEU A 285 7.41 -16.27 -11.01
N LEU A 286 8.43 -16.39 -11.88
CA LEU A 286 9.56 -17.30 -11.64
C LEU A 286 10.38 -16.87 -10.43
N SER A 287 10.55 -15.56 -10.23
CA SER A 287 11.20 -15.02 -9.03
C SER A 287 10.42 -15.39 -7.77
N ASP A 288 9.10 -15.23 -7.78
CA ASP A 288 8.25 -15.53 -6.62
C ASP A 288 8.23 -17.03 -6.30
N LEU A 289 8.13 -17.90 -7.31
CA LEU A 289 8.22 -19.36 -7.13
C LEU A 289 9.58 -19.77 -6.55
N ARG A 290 10.66 -19.18 -7.04
CA ARG A 290 12.01 -19.44 -6.50
C ARG A 290 12.14 -18.96 -5.07
N ASP A 291 11.61 -17.79 -4.76
CA ASP A 291 11.59 -17.23 -3.40
C ASP A 291 10.79 -18.13 -2.45
N ASP A 292 9.71 -18.74 -2.92
CA ASP A 292 8.94 -19.71 -2.15
C ASP A 292 9.74 -21.00 -1.89
N GLU A 293 10.60 -21.44 -2.80
CA GLU A 293 11.50 -22.59 -2.60
C GLU A 293 12.62 -22.31 -1.58
N LEU A 294 13.03 -21.05 -1.39
CA LEU A 294 14.08 -20.69 -0.43
C LEU A 294 13.63 -20.80 1.03
N LEU A 295 12.32 -20.90 1.28
CA LEU A 295 11.72 -20.87 2.59
C LEU A 295 11.03 -22.21 2.91
N GLY A 296 11.57 -22.93 3.91
CA GLY A 296 10.92 -24.16 4.39
C GLY A 296 9.59 -23.86 5.11
N HIS A 297 8.65 -24.81 5.09
CA HIS A 297 7.34 -24.67 5.76
C HIS A 297 7.48 -24.35 7.26
N ASP A 298 8.40 -25.06 7.91
CA ASP A 298 8.84 -24.89 9.29
C ASP A 298 9.42 -23.51 9.61
N GLU A 299 10.25 -22.98 8.73
CA GLU A 299 10.86 -21.66 8.87
C GLU A 299 9.80 -20.57 8.69
N ALA A 300 8.93 -20.73 7.68
CA ALA A 300 7.80 -19.85 7.45
C ALA A 300 6.84 -19.79 8.64
N ALA A 301 6.45 -20.94 9.19
CA ALA A 301 5.52 -21.00 10.32
C ALA A 301 6.07 -20.29 11.56
N ARG A 302 7.33 -20.53 11.92
CA ARG A 302 7.99 -19.85 13.05
C ARG A 302 8.05 -18.33 12.85
N LEU A 303 8.37 -17.87 11.63
CA LEU A 303 8.40 -16.45 11.32
C LEU A 303 7.01 -15.81 11.35
N ILE A 304 6.00 -16.43 10.73
CA ILE A 304 4.63 -15.91 10.71
C ILE A 304 4.09 -15.74 12.13
N LEU A 305 4.31 -16.74 13.00
CA LEU A 305 3.85 -16.71 14.39
C LEU A 305 4.67 -15.73 15.24
N GLY A 306 6.00 -15.70 15.07
CA GLY A 306 6.88 -14.78 15.81
C GLY A 306 6.66 -13.31 15.44
N LEU A 307 6.29 -13.00 14.20
CA LEU A 307 5.97 -11.64 13.73
C LEU A 307 4.67 -11.07 14.32
N GLN A 308 3.86 -11.88 15.01
CA GLN A 308 2.71 -11.39 15.76
C GLN A 308 3.14 -10.60 17.01
N ASP A 309 4.36 -10.82 17.51
CA ASP A 309 4.95 -9.96 18.54
C ASP A 309 5.37 -8.60 17.96
N ARG A 310 4.82 -7.53 18.54
CA ARG A 310 5.02 -6.15 18.07
C ARG A 310 6.49 -5.73 18.15
N ALA A 311 7.21 -6.12 19.20
CA ALA A 311 8.61 -5.74 19.36
C ALA A 311 9.51 -6.41 18.30
N THR A 312 9.22 -7.67 17.98
CA THR A 312 9.88 -8.44 16.92
C THR A 312 9.59 -7.84 15.55
N ARG A 313 8.31 -7.55 15.27
CA ARG A 313 7.88 -6.90 14.03
C ARG A 313 8.56 -5.54 13.82
N ASP A 314 8.56 -4.69 14.85
CA ASP A 314 9.13 -3.34 14.75
C ASP A 314 10.65 -3.41 14.49
N ARG A 315 11.32 -4.47 14.96
CA ARG A 315 12.73 -4.71 14.69
C ARG A 315 13.02 -5.09 13.25
N VAL A 316 12.23 -6.00 12.68
CA VAL A 316 12.41 -6.38 11.27
C VAL A 316 11.93 -5.30 10.30
N ALA A 317 11.08 -4.37 10.76
CA ALA A 317 10.67 -3.19 9.99
C ALA A 317 11.83 -2.22 9.71
N GLU A 318 12.97 -2.36 10.40
CA GLU A 318 14.20 -1.61 10.15
C GLU A 318 14.93 -2.01 8.85
N TRP A 319 14.55 -3.12 8.22
CA TRP A 319 15.15 -3.61 6.97
C TRP A 319 14.51 -2.97 5.74
N MET A 320 14.47 -1.64 5.71
CA MET A 320 13.84 -0.85 4.64
C MET A 320 14.82 -0.02 3.80
N GLU A 321 16.13 -0.11 4.08
CA GLU A 321 17.16 0.73 3.47
C GLU A 321 18.26 -0.10 2.79
N ASP A 322 18.96 0.55 1.87
CA ASP A 322 20.17 0.07 1.22
C ASP A 322 20.03 -1.35 0.63
N GLY A 323 21.04 -2.19 0.84
CA GLY A 323 21.05 -3.58 0.38
C GLY A 323 20.10 -4.50 1.14
N GLU A 324 19.49 -4.06 2.25
CA GLU A 324 18.55 -4.85 3.04
C GLU A 324 17.14 -4.84 2.43
N ALA A 325 16.74 -3.73 1.79
CA ALA A 325 15.37 -3.56 1.28
C ALA A 325 14.95 -4.59 0.21
N PRO A 326 15.74 -4.85 -0.86
CA PRO A 326 15.33 -5.83 -1.88
C PRO A 326 15.13 -7.27 -1.34
N PRO A 327 16.06 -7.87 -0.57
CA PRO A 327 15.83 -9.20 0.00
C PRO A 327 14.74 -9.22 1.07
N ALA A 328 14.58 -8.15 1.86
CA ALA A 328 13.50 -8.05 2.85
C ALA A 328 12.13 -8.07 2.17
N LEU A 329 11.94 -7.28 1.11
CA LEU A 329 10.68 -7.26 0.35
C LEU A 329 10.33 -8.64 -0.23
N ARG A 330 11.33 -9.37 -0.77
CA ARG A 330 11.15 -10.74 -1.27
C ARG A 330 10.73 -11.70 -0.16
N LEU A 331 11.38 -11.63 1.01
CA LEU A 331 11.04 -12.43 2.18
C LEU A 331 9.61 -12.15 2.66
N TRP A 332 9.20 -10.89 2.77
CA TRP A 332 7.86 -10.52 3.22
C TRP A 332 6.77 -10.94 2.24
N ARG A 333 7.03 -10.87 0.92
CA ARG A 333 6.13 -11.41 -0.10
C ARG A 333 5.98 -12.92 0.05
N ALA A 334 7.07 -13.67 0.15
CA ALA A 334 7.04 -15.12 0.35
C ALA A 334 6.27 -15.50 1.62
N LEU A 335 6.53 -14.84 2.75
CA LEU A 335 5.80 -15.06 4.00
C LEU A 335 4.30 -14.74 3.89
N SER A 336 3.93 -13.69 3.16
CA SER A 336 2.53 -13.35 2.91
C SER A 336 1.82 -14.48 2.15
N ARG A 337 2.47 -15.07 1.14
CA ARG A 337 1.95 -16.22 0.39
C ARG A 337 1.85 -17.50 1.26
N ARG A 338 2.67 -17.63 2.31
CA ARG A 338 2.63 -18.75 3.27
C ARG A 338 1.54 -18.60 4.34
N CYS A 339 0.84 -17.48 4.41
CA CYS A 339 -0.29 -17.28 5.34
C CYS A 339 -1.57 -17.91 4.79
N VAL A 340 -1.59 -19.25 4.77
CA VAL A 340 -2.71 -20.06 4.27
C VAL A 340 -3.86 -20.13 5.27
N ARG A 341 -5.05 -20.54 4.82
CA ARG A 341 -6.18 -20.78 5.73
C ARG A 341 -5.86 -21.95 6.67
N PRO A 342 -6.31 -21.92 7.95
CA PRO A 342 -7.14 -20.87 8.57
C PRO A 342 -6.39 -19.59 9.00
N TYR A 343 -5.06 -19.58 9.00
CA TYR A 343 -4.16 -18.52 9.50
C TYR A 343 -4.04 -17.26 8.61
N HIS A 344 -4.99 -17.00 7.71
CA HIS A 344 -4.95 -15.87 6.78
C HIS A 344 -4.87 -14.49 7.48
N GLU A 345 -5.43 -14.35 8.69
CA GLU A 345 -5.35 -13.13 9.50
C GLU A 345 -3.90 -12.78 9.89
N HIS A 346 -3.03 -13.78 10.06
CA HIS A 346 -1.62 -13.58 10.38
C HIS A 346 -0.84 -12.94 9.21
N ALA A 347 -1.41 -12.89 8.00
CA ALA A 347 -0.86 -12.19 6.86
C ALA A 347 -0.75 -10.67 7.08
N ALA A 348 -1.52 -10.09 8.01
CA ALA A 348 -1.51 -8.65 8.25
C ALA A 348 -0.10 -8.13 8.58
N ALA A 349 0.69 -8.87 9.36
CA ALA A 349 2.07 -8.51 9.69
C ALA A 349 3.02 -8.52 8.48
N PRO A 350 3.23 -9.64 7.74
CA PRO A 350 4.11 -9.66 6.59
C PRO A 350 3.62 -8.77 5.43
N LEU A 351 2.31 -8.64 5.20
CA LEU A 351 1.78 -7.72 4.19
C LEU A 351 2.11 -6.25 4.53
N THR A 352 2.00 -5.88 5.81
CA THR A 352 2.38 -4.53 6.26
C THR A 352 3.87 -4.28 6.11
N LEU A 353 4.72 -5.27 6.41
CA LEU A 353 6.17 -5.15 6.22
C LEU A 353 6.54 -5.06 4.74
N ALA A 354 5.92 -5.87 3.86
CA ALA A 354 6.09 -5.77 2.42
C ALA A 354 5.70 -4.37 1.92
N GLY A 355 4.55 -3.85 2.35
CA GLY A 355 4.09 -2.52 1.98
C GLY A 355 5.00 -1.40 2.49
N TRP A 356 5.53 -1.54 3.72
CA TRP A 356 6.47 -0.59 4.32
C TRP A 356 7.79 -0.50 3.54
N VAL A 357 8.37 -1.65 3.18
CA VAL A 357 9.63 -1.71 2.42
C VAL A 357 9.41 -1.21 0.99
N ALA A 358 8.30 -1.59 0.34
CA ALA A 358 7.92 -1.08 -0.98
C ALA A 358 7.80 0.45 -0.97
N TRP A 359 7.08 1.02 0.01
CA TRP A 359 6.91 2.46 0.12
C TRP A 359 8.24 3.18 0.35
N SER A 360 9.08 2.64 1.24
CA SER A 360 10.41 3.18 1.54
C SER A 360 11.35 3.14 0.33
N SER A 361 11.14 2.19 -0.57
CA SER A 361 11.89 2.04 -1.83
C SER A 361 11.32 2.87 -2.99
N GLY A 362 10.27 3.67 -2.75
CA GLY A 362 9.62 4.52 -3.75
C GLY A 362 8.49 3.83 -4.53
N ASP A 363 8.10 2.62 -4.16
CA ASP A 363 7.03 1.86 -4.79
C ASP A 363 5.70 2.05 -4.04
N GLU A 364 5.09 3.21 -4.24
CA GLU A 364 3.82 3.55 -3.59
C GLU A 364 2.66 2.64 -4.01
N LEU A 365 2.72 2.10 -5.23
CA LEU A 365 1.66 1.25 -5.75
C LEU A 365 1.59 -0.06 -4.97
N GLU A 366 2.72 -0.75 -4.88
CA GLU A 366 2.81 -1.99 -4.13
C GLU A 366 2.57 -1.76 -2.64
N ALA A 367 3.04 -0.64 -2.10
CA ALA A 367 2.74 -0.24 -0.74
C ALA A 367 1.23 -0.18 -0.45
N ARG A 368 0.49 0.60 -1.24
CA ARG A 368 -0.96 0.78 -1.06
C ARG A 368 -1.71 -0.53 -1.18
N GLU A 369 -1.37 -1.37 -2.16
CA GLU A 369 -2.01 -2.68 -2.32
C GLU A 369 -1.69 -3.63 -1.16
N ALA A 370 -0.44 -3.70 -0.73
CA ALA A 370 -0.04 -4.55 0.39
C ALA A 370 -0.73 -4.12 1.70
N PHE A 371 -0.84 -2.81 1.96
CA PHE A 371 -1.59 -2.32 3.12
C PHE A 371 -3.09 -2.59 3.01
N ALA A 372 -3.69 -2.42 1.83
CA ALA A 372 -5.10 -2.74 1.62
C ALA A 372 -5.37 -4.23 1.84
N MET A 373 -4.48 -5.11 1.39
CA MET A 373 -4.55 -6.55 1.65
C MET A 373 -4.36 -6.87 3.14
N ALA A 374 -3.44 -6.19 3.82
CA ALA A 374 -3.25 -6.36 5.27
C ALA A 374 -4.52 -6.00 6.05
N LEU A 375 -5.19 -4.89 5.69
CA LEU A 375 -6.45 -4.46 6.31
C LEU A 375 -7.64 -5.34 5.94
N ALA A 376 -7.59 -6.03 4.79
CA ALA A 376 -8.57 -7.04 4.44
C ALA A 376 -8.38 -8.33 5.28
N ALA A 377 -7.15 -8.66 5.66
CA ALA A 377 -6.83 -9.78 6.55
C ALA A 377 -7.16 -9.48 8.03
N ASP A 378 -6.82 -8.28 8.50
CA ASP A 378 -7.17 -7.78 9.84
C ASP A 378 -7.50 -6.26 9.77
N PRO A 379 -8.79 -5.89 9.81
CA PRO A 379 -9.23 -4.49 9.75
C PRO A 379 -8.73 -3.63 10.92
N ASP A 380 -8.42 -4.24 12.06
CA ASP A 380 -7.98 -3.54 13.28
C ASP A 380 -6.45 -3.46 13.41
N TYR A 381 -5.71 -3.96 12.42
CA TYR A 381 -4.25 -3.95 12.43
C TYR A 381 -3.68 -2.53 12.34
N LEU A 382 -3.45 -1.94 13.53
CA LEU A 382 -3.10 -0.51 13.69
C LEU A 382 -1.91 -0.07 12.84
N PHE A 383 -0.90 -0.93 12.69
CA PHE A 383 0.30 -0.56 11.93
C PHE A 383 -0.01 -0.39 10.44
N ALA A 384 -0.78 -1.30 9.84
CA ALA A 384 -1.28 -1.13 8.47
C ALA A 384 -2.14 0.12 8.33
N ARG A 385 -3.05 0.38 9.28
CA ARG A 385 -3.94 1.56 9.22
C ARG A 385 -3.16 2.87 9.19
N LEU A 386 -2.16 3.00 10.05
CA LEU A 386 -1.34 4.21 10.14
C LEU A 386 -0.49 4.40 8.88
N LEU A 387 0.17 3.35 8.38
CA LEU A 387 0.98 3.43 7.17
C LEU A 387 0.14 3.65 5.92
N HIS A 388 -1.02 3.00 5.81
CA HIS A 388 -1.96 3.20 4.72
C HIS A 388 -2.46 4.65 4.68
N GLN A 389 -2.84 5.21 5.83
CA GLN A 389 -3.25 6.61 5.93
C GLN A 389 -2.11 7.55 5.53
N ALA A 390 -0.91 7.34 6.08
CA ALA A 390 0.27 8.16 5.77
C ALA A 390 0.62 8.14 4.27
N CYS A 391 0.56 6.97 3.65
CA CYS A 391 0.82 6.78 2.22
C CYS A 391 -0.26 7.44 1.33
N ASN A 392 -1.53 7.45 1.77
CA ASN A 392 -2.62 8.09 1.06
C ASN A 392 -2.65 9.62 1.23
N GLU A 393 -2.14 10.13 2.34
CA GLU A 393 -1.97 11.57 2.58
C GLU A 393 -0.74 12.17 1.88
N GLY A 394 0.13 11.32 1.30
CA GLY A 394 1.33 11.76 0.60
C GLY A 394 2.45 12.21 1.55
N LEU A 395 2.50 11.65 2.77
CA LEU A 395 3.61 11.89 3.68
C LEU A 395 4.91 11.31 3.10
N ASP A 396 6.05 11.94 3.40
CA ASP A 396 7.35 11.41 3.01
C ASP A 396 7.75 10.25 3.96
N PRO A 397 8.03 9.03 3.45
CA PRO A 397 8.48 7.89 4.27
C PRO A 397 9.76 8.21 5.06
N GLU A 398 10.58 9.17 4.64
CA GLU A 398 11.79 9.61 5.37
C GLU A 398 11.51 10.05 6.80
N SER A 399 10.33 10.62 7.09
CA SER A 399 9.96 11.01 8.45
C SER A 399 9.89 9.81 9.40
N ILE A 400 9.37 8.69 8.91
CA ILE A 400 9.24 7.44 9.67
C ILE A 400 10.59 6.71 9.70
N ARG A 401 11.32 6.68 8.57
CA ARG A 401 12.67 6.11 8.50
C ARG A 401 13.60 6.72 9.54
N ARG A 402 13.58 8.05 9.68
CA ARG A 402 14.36 8.77 10.71
C ARG A 402 14.04 8.29 12.14
N CYS A 403 12.76 8.04 12.44
CA CYS A 403 12.36 7.53 13.75
C CYS A 403 12.92 6.12 13.99
N LEU A 404 12.75 5.21 13.03
CA LEU A 404 13.27 3.84 13.14
C LEU A 404 14.80 3.80 13.26
N ARG A 405 15.52 4.63 12.50
CA ARG A 405 16.98 4.77 12.63
C ARG A 405 17.39 5.24 14.03
N ALA A 406 16.72 6.27 14.56
CA ALA A 406 17.02 6.78 15.90
C ALA A 406 16.81 5.72 16.98
N GLU A 407 15.77 4.88 16.85
CA GLU A 407 15.58 3.74 17.74
C GLU A 407 16.66 2.67 17.59
N ARG A 408 17.07 2.32 16.36
CA ARG A 408 18.17 1.37 16.09
C ARG A 408 19.46 1.82 16.74
N THR A 409 19.86 3.07 16.52
CA THR A 409 21.06 3.66 17.14
C THR A 409 20.95 3.74 18.65
N GLY A 410 19.79 4.17 19.19
CA GLY A 410 19.57 4.25 20.64
C GLY A 410 19.68 2.89 21.33
N ARG A 411 19.27 1.81 20.67
CA ARG A 411 19.42 0.44 21.19
C ARG A 411 20.85 -0.08 21.07
N GLN A 412 21.52 0.14 19.93
CA GLN A 412 22.93 -0.23 19.77
C GLN A 412 23.82 0.43 20.83
N ARG A 413 23.56 1.70 21.17
CA ARG A 413 24.22 2.39 22.28
C ARG A 413 23.99 1.72 23.62
N LYS A 414 22.74 1.36 23.95
CA LYS A 414 22.43 0.65 25.21
C LYS A 414 23.10 -0.72 25.31
N ILE A 415 23.26 -1.42 24.19
CA ILE A 415 23.98 -2.71 24.14
C ILE A 415 25.48 -2.47 24.35
N ALA A 416 26.06 -1.45 23.72
CA ALA A 416 27.47 -1.09 23.88
C ALA A 416 27.80 -0.51 25.27
N GLU A 417 26.85 0.18 25.91
CA GLU A 417 26.97 0.77 27.25
C GLU A 417 26.57 -0.20 28.37
N ALA A 418 26.04 -1.39 28.05
CA ALA A 418 25.85 -2.44 29.04
C ALA A 418 27.24 -2.84 29.58
N PRO A 419 27.47 -2.81 30.91
CA PRO A 419 28.79 -3.11 31.45
C PRO A 419 29.18 -4.53 31.04
N GLY A 420 30.18 -4.62 30.16
CA GLY A 420 30.89 -5.86 29.94
C GLY A 420 31.44 -6.32 31.27
N MET A 421 31.07 -7.53 31.68
CA MET A 421 31.73 -8.24 32.76
C MET A 421 33.17 -8.44 32.31
N VAL A 422 34.04 -7.49 32.69
CA VAL A 422 35.47 -7.50 32.40
C VAL A 422 36.06 -8.80 32.94
N ASP A 423 36.78 -9.49 32.06
CA ASP A 423 37.67 -10.59 32.39
C ASP A 423 38.50 -10.25 33.63
N ALA A 424 38.26 -11.00 34.71
CA ALA A 424 39.17 -11.06 35.83
C ALA A 424 40.41 -11.85 35.36
N ALA A 425 41.50 -11.14 35.09
CA ALA A 425 42.81 -11.73 34.88
C ALA A 425 43.20 -12.62 36.09
N PRO A 426 43.93 -13.73 35.87
CA PRO A 426 44.34 -14.62 36.95
C PRO A 426 45.52 -13.99 37.71
N GLY A 427 45.25 -13.54 38.94
CA GLY A 427 46.28 -13.18 39.91
C GLY A 427 46.73 -14.43 40.67
N ASP A 428 47.88 -14.97 40.29
CA ASP A 428 48.60 -16.01 41.02
C ASP A 428 49.57 -15.35 42.02
N GLY A 429 49.61 -15.82 43.27
CA GLY A 429 50.56 -15.29 44.26
C GLY A 429 50.17 -15.37 45.74
N MET A 430 49.97 -16.59 46.24
CA MET A 430 50.23 -17.10 47.59
C MET A 430 50.98 -16.16 48.59
N HIS A 431 50.44 -15.93 49.80
CA HIS A 431 51.00 -16.47 51.07
C HIS A 431 50.30 -16.00 52.36
N THR A 432 49.93 -17.02 53.14
CA THR A 432 49.98 -17.16 54.62
C THR A 432 49.07 -16.34 55.54
N GLY A 433 48.33 -17.10 56.38
CA GLY A 433 48.12 -16.73 57.78
C GLY A 433 46.67 -16.75 58.26
N HIS A 434 46.16 -17.91 58.67
CA HIS A 434 45.19 -17.99 59.76
C HIS A 434 45.93 -17.72 61.10
N PRO A 435 45.30 -17.20 62.18
CA PRO A 435 44.05 -17.80 62.69
C PRO A 435 43.06 -16.91 63.48
N SER A 436 41.93 -17.55 63.81
CA SER A 436 41.12 -17.43 65.05
C SER A 436 40.14 -16.25 65.26
N ALA A 437 38.86 -16.63 65.14
CA ALA A 437 37.77 -16.51 66.12
C ALA A 437 37.72 -15.31 67.09
N THR A 438 36.64 -14.52 67.02
CA THR A 438 35.76 -14.15 68.16
C THR A 438 34.59 -13.26 67.69
N SER A 439 33.35 -13.63 68.07
CA SER A 439 32.25 -12.68 68.35
C SER A 439 32.45 -12.12 69.77
N PRO A 440 31.80 -11.03 70.27
CA PRO A 440 30.42 -10.61 70.00
C PRO A 440 30.10 -9.07 70.04
N ASP A 441 28.81 -8.80 69.84
CA ASP A 441 27.95 -7.73 70.39
C ASP A 441 27.99 -6.26 69.94
N ASP A 442 26.77 -5.84 69.58
CA ASP A 442 26.03 -4.63 69.95
C ASP A 442 26.38 -3.24 69.38
N SER A 443 25.41 -2.78 68.56
CA SER A 443 24.54 -1.63 68.84
C SER A 443 24.66 -0.35 68.00
N HIS A 444 23.52 -0.07 67.36
CA HIS A 444 22.85 1.22 67.17
C HIS A 444 23.38 2.32 66.22
N SER A 445 22.49 2.60 65.25
CA SER A 445 21.97 3.93 64.86
C SER A 445 22.65 4.66 63.70
N ALA A 446 21.93 4.78 62.58
CA ALA A 446 21.23 6.02 62.19
C ALA A 446 20.89 5.98 60.69
N ALA A 447 19.66 5.59 60.36
CA ALA A 447 19.11 5.77 59.02
C ALA A 447 18.68 7.24 58.84
N LYS A 448 19.29 7.92 57.87
CA LYS A 448 18.78 9.17 57.30
C LYS A 448 18.58 8.97 55.80
N THR A 449 17.32 9.01 55.38
CA THR A 449 16.87 9.19 53.99
C THR A 449 17.45 10.49 53.41
N PRO A 450 17.65 10.57 52.08
CA PRO A 450 16.83 11.51 51.35
C PRO A 450 16.35 11.05 49.95
N VAL A 451 15.11 11.48 49.67
CA VAL A 451 14.61 12.08 48.43
C VAL A 451 14.60 11.24 47.14
N ARG A 452 13.38 10.85 46.78
CA ARG A 452 12.95 10.29 45.50
C ARG A 452 12.59 11.44 44.55
N GLU A 453 13.40 11.70 43.52
CA GLU A 453 13.06 12.65 42.46
C GLU A 453 12.07 12.06 41.45
N ARG A 454 11.14 12.94 41.06
CA ARG A 454 9.97 12.66 40.21
C ARG A 454 10.34 12.78 38.72
N ARG A 455 9.95 11.79 37.91
CA ARG A 455 9.88 11.92 36.44
C ARG A 455 8.67 12.76 36.00
N PRO A 456 8.79 13.60 34.96
CA PRO A 456 7.69 14.43 34.47
C PRO A 456 6.68 13.64 33.62
N LYS A 457 5.38 13.93 33.83
CA LYS A 457 4.25 13.45 33.04
C LYS A 457 3.95 14.43 31.90
N ILE A 458 3.84 13.92 30.67
CA ILE A 458 3.36 14.67 29.50
C ILE A 458 1.81 14.57 29.46
N PRO A 459 1.08 15.66 29.17
CA PRO A 459 -0.38 15.71 29.32
C PRO A 459 -1.14 15.14 28.12
N ARG A 460 -2.20 14.37 28.40
CA ARG A 460 -3.21 13.94 27.42
C ARG A 460 -4.21 15.07 27.17
N PRO A 461 -4.63 15.34 25.91
CA PRO A 461 -5.70 16.30 25.64
C PRO A 461 -7.06 15.73 26.04
N ARG A 462 -7.87 16.58 26.68
CA ARG A 462 -9.25 16.31 27.11
C ARG A 462 -10.19 16.52 25.92
N THR A 463 -10.95 15.51 25.54
CA THR A 463 -12.09 15.67 24.64
C THR A 463 -13.30 16.11 25.45
N SER A 464 -13.99 17.12 24.92
CA SER A 464 -15.20 17.75 25.44
C SER A 464 -16.39 16.80 25.37
N ALA A 465 -17.22 16.87 26.40
CA ALA A 465 -18.49 16.16 26.53
C ALA A 465 -19.47 16.56 25.41
N GLY A 466 -19.97 15.58 24.69
CA GLY A 466 -21.08 15.67 23.75
C GLY A 466 -22.12 14.60 24.09
N THR A 467 -23.32 15.05 24.37
CA THR A 467 -24.50 14.33 24.88
C THR A 467 -24.98 13.22 23.93
N HIS A 468 -25.12 11.99 24.43
CA HIS A 468 -25.87 10.91 23.77
C HIS A 468 -27.29 10.82 24.35
N PRO A 469 -28.35 10.75 23.52
CA PRO A 469 -29.66 10.26 23.95
C PRO A 469 -29.69 8.72 23.88
N GLY A 470 -30.09 8.07 24.98
CA GLY A 470 -30.16 6.62 25.10
C GLY A 470 -31.33 5.96 24.35
N PRO A 471 -31.28 4.64 24.10
CA PRO A 471 -32.37 3.92 23.45
C PRO A 471 -33.47 3.57 24.46
N ALA A 472 -34.73 3.80 24.05
CA ALA A 472 -35.93 3.44 24.77
C ALA A 472 -36.19 1.94 24.74
N ARG A 473 -36.55 1.38 25.91
CA ARG A 473 -37.27 0.11 26.04
C ARG A 473 -38.74 0.29 25.61
N PRO A 474 -39.37 -0.78 25.13
CA PRO A 474 -40.49 -1.38 25.87
C PRO A 474 -40.22 -2.88 26.08
N GLY A 475 -40.58 -3.52 27.18
CA GLY A 475 -41.89 -3.46 27.83
C GLY A 475 -42.55 -4.83 27.63
N THR A 476 -42.30 -5.71 28.59
CA THR A 476 -42.79 -7.08 28.74
C THR A 476 -44.31 -7.23 28.64
N THR A 477 -44.78 -8.31 28.01
CA THR A 477 -45.95 -9.08 28.49
C THR A 477 -45.75 -10.56 28.22
N ALA A 478 -46.30 -11.36 29.14
CA ALA A 478 -45.92 -12.74 29.42
C ALA A 478 -46.96 -13.77 28.94
N SER A 479 -46.50 -15.03 28.97
CA SER A 479 -47.24 -16.26 29.26
C SER A 479 -48.11 -16.90 28.17
N ARG A 480 -47.77 -18.17 27.86
CA ARG A 480 -48.45 -19.42 28.30
C ARG A 480 -48.17 -20.54 27.27
N ALA A 481 -47.22 -21.43 27.51
CA ALA A 481 -47.36 -22.75 28.15
C ALA A 481 -48.15 -23.82 27.35
N THR A 482 -47.42 -24.93 27.08
CA THR A 482 -47.83 -26.36 26.98
C THR A 482 -48.60 -26.87 25.75
N LYS A 483 -47.99 -27.84 25.04
CA LYS A 483 -48.27 -29.28 25.20
C LYS A 483 -47.31 -30.18 24.39
N ARG A 484 -46.75 -31.18 25.10
CA ARG A 484 -46.19 -32.43 24.54
C ARG A 484 -47.33 -33.27 23.97
N THR A 485 -47.07 -34.01 22.89
CA THR A 485 -47.37 -35.45 22.76
C THR A 485 -46.54 -36.09 21.65
N ALA A 486 -46.02 -37.27 21.94
CA ALA A 486 -45.33 -38.19 21.04
C ALA A 486 -46.31 -38.80 20.00
N ASP A 487 -45.82 -39.32 18.87
CA ASP A 487 -45.59 -40.76 18.67
C ASP A 487 -45.21 -41.09 17.19
N ARG A 488 -44.52 -42.23 17.06
CA ARG A 488 -43.99 -43.00 15.91
C ARG A 488 -44.69 -42.90 14.54
N ARG A 489 -43.88 -42.99 13.46
CA ARG A 489 -43.73 -44.18 12.56
C ARG A 489 -43.03 -43.82 11.24
N THR A 490 -41.96 -44.56 10.90
CA THR A 490 -41.48 -44.79 9.52
C THR A 490 -42.31 -45.90 8.85
N PRO A 491 -42.37 -46.00 7.50
CA PRO A 491 -41.38 -46.84 6.79
C PRO A 491 -40.97 -46.41 5.35
N ARG A 492 -39.84 -47.01 4.92
CA ARG A 492 -39.24 -47.17 3.57
C ARG A 492 -40.22 -47.53 2.42
N LYS A 493 -39.94 -47.09 1.18
CA LYS A 493 -39.38 -47.91 0.06
C LYS A 493 -39.37 -47.18 -1.32
N ARG A 494 -38.21 -47.28 -2.01
CA ARG A 494 -37.87 -47.49 -3.45
C ARG A 494 -38.95 -47.44 -4.56
N PRO A 495 -38.51 -47.17 -5.81
CA PRO A 495 -38.35 -48.27 -6.79
C PRO A 495 -37.01 -48.26 -7.58
N GLU A 496 -36.64 -49.44 -8.09
CA GLU A 496 -35.51 -49.78 -8.99
C GLU A 496 -35.99 -50.08 -10.42
N GLY A 497 -35.07 -49.92 -11.39
CA GLY A 497 -34.91 -50.75 -12.60
C GLY A 497 -35.53 -50.19 -13.90
N ARG A 498 -34.94 -50.30 -15.11
CA ARG A 498 -33.80 -51.12 -15.60
C ARG A 498 -33.46 -50.75 -17.08
N THR A 499 -32.16 -50.70 -17.42
CA THR A 499 -31.42 -51.16 -18.64
C THR A 499 -31.85 -50.90 -20.11
N THR A 500 -30.83 -50.52 -20.93
CA THR A 500 -30.29 -51.10 -22.22
C THR A 500 -29.86 -49.95 -23.18
N ALA A 501 -28.82 -49.95 -24.03
CA ALA A 501 -27.74 -50.86 -24.43
C ALA A 501 -26.60 -50.05 -25.15
N ARG A 502 -25.43 -50.69 -25.32
CA ARG A 502 -24.25 -50.26 -26.10
C ARG A 502 -24.51 -50.18 -27.62
N PRO A 503 -23.53 -49.72 -28.41
CA PRO A 503 -22.79 -50.72 -29.22
C PRO A 503 -21.26 -50.57 -29.17
N ASP A 504 -20.57 -51.72 -29.26
CA ASP A 504 -19.15 -51.90 -29.57
C ASP A 504 -19.02 -52.56 -30.95
N GLY A 505 -17.90 -52.29 -31.63
CA GLY A 505 -17.36 -53.05 -32.76
C GLY A 505 -16.92 -52.12 -33.89
N GLY A 506 -15.69 -52.14 -34.43
CA GLY A 506 -14.55 -53.04 -34.30
C GLY A 506 -13.53 -52.68 -35.40
N CYS A 507 -12.31 -53.16 -35.22
CA CYS A 507 -11.02 -52.81 -35.85
C CYS A 507 -10.86 -52.88 -37.39
N ASP A 508 -9.76 -52.23 -37.82
CA ASP A 508 -8.77 -52.57 -38.88
C ASP A 508 -8.49 -51.33 -39.75
N GLY A 509 -7.29 -50.86 -40.08
CA GLY A 509 -5.92 -51.35 -39.95
C GLY A 509 -5.12 -50.82 -41.16
N ILE A 510 -3.93 -50.25 -40.91
CA ILE A 510 -2.72 -50.22 -41.77
C ILE A 510 -2.56 -49.10 -42.83
N GLY A 511 -1.40 -48.43 -42.72
CA GLY A 511 -0.57 -47.87 -43.82
C GLY A 511 -0.83 -46.39 -44.12
N GLY A 512 0.12 -45.45 -44.15
CA GLY A 512 1.58 -45.50 -44.24
C GLY A 512 2.04 -44.38 -45.18
N THR A 513 3.13 -43.71 -44.81
CA THR A 513 4.08 -42.96 -45.67
C THR A 513 3.75 -41.53 -46.18
N ALA A 514 4.59 -40.60 -45.71
CA ALA A 514 5.33 -39.55 -46.43
C ALA A 514 4.61 -38.67 -47.49
N MET A 515 4.55 -37.36 -47.20
CA MET A 515 5.48 -36.36 -47.75
C MET A 515 5.52 -35.12 -46.86
#